data_AF-A0A353WZK8-F1
#
_entry.id   AF-A0A353WZK8-F1
#
_cell.length_a   1.000
_cell.length_b   1.000
_cell.length_c   1.000
_cell.angle_alpha   90.00
_cell.angle_beta   90.00
_cell.angle_gamma   90.00
#
_symmetry.space_group_name_H-M   'P 1'
#
loop_
_entity.id
_entity.type
_entity.pdbx_description
1 polymer ?
#
loop_
_entity_poly.entity_id
_entity_poly.type
_entity_poly.pdbx_seq_one_letter_code
_entity_poly.pdbx_strand_id
1 'polypeptide(L)'
;MKQHIILSWDKLLIAITGIVISACYPYPSETDYLDDYDITVTSYDESRDFSQYQTYALPDSIPFIDGTEKDEDDVEKILEEEDPEYAADVRAEIQRQMSKYGYTEVDENVEEPDVVLNIVVLIATNRGVISSPCWWYGGGGYWGWYPGWG
;
A
#
# COMPACT_ATOMS: atom_id res chain seq x y z
N MET A 1 -13.03 7.53 58.75
CA MET A 1 -12.28 8.73 58.32
C MET A 1 -12.15 8.69 56.81
N LYS A 2 -12.97 9.45 56.07
CA LYS A 2 -12.90 9.54 54.61
C LYS A 2 -11.94 10.68 54.28
N GLN A 3 -10.75 10.35 53.76
CA GLN A 3 -9.80 11.35 53.31
C GLN A 3 -10.25 11.84 51.94
N HIS A 4 -10.82 13.05 51.89
CA HIS A 4 -11.16 13.71 50.64
C HIS A 4 -9.85 14.20 50.02
N ILE A 5 -9.39 13.50 48.98
CA ILE A 5 -8.26 13.91 48.16
C ILE A 5 -8.75 15.13 47.35
N ILE A 6 -8.42 16.33 47.82
CA ILE A 6 -8.65 17.57 47.07
C ILE A 6 -7.52 17.66 46.04
N LEU A 7 -7.75 17.09 44.84
CA LEU A 7 -6.88 17.36 43.69
C LEU A 7 -7.05 18.84 43.32
N SER A 8 -6.00 19.64 43.53
CA SER A 8 -6.01 21.05 43.11
C SER A 8 -6.05 21.14 41.58
N TRP A 9 -6.78 22.12 41.07
CA TRP A 9 -6.93 22.33 39.62
C TRP A 9 -5.59 22.49 38.89
N ASP A 10 -4.56 23.01 39.56
CA ASP A 10 -3.21 23.12 39.00
C ASP A 10 -2.59 21.76 38.69
N LYS A 11 -2.83 20.76 39.55
CA LYS A 11 -2.34 19.39 39.34
C LYS A 11 -3.11 18.68 38.23
N LEU A 12 -4.39 19.00 38.07
CA LEU A 12 -5.21 18.50 36.97
C LEU A 12 -4.74 19.07 35.63
N LEU A 13 -4.47 20.38 35.57
CA LEU A 13 -3.98 21.04 34.37
C LEU A 13 -2.60 20.51 33.93
N ILE A 14 -1.67 20.35 34.86
CA ILE A 14 -0.34 19.78 34.57
C ILE A 14 -0.46 18.33 34.07
N ALA A 15 -1.34 17.52 34.67
CA ALA A 15 -1.57 16.15 34.22
C ALA A 15 -2.18 16.10 32.81
N ILE A 16 -3.14 16.97 32.50
CA ILE A 16 -3.76 17.06 31.17
C ILE A 16 -2.73 17.52 30.13
N THR A 17 -1.92 18.54 30.44
CA THR A 17 -0.86 19.01 29.54
C THR A 17 0.16 17.91 29.25
N GLY A 18 0.58 17.12 30.26
CA GLY A 18 1.47 15.98 30.04
C GLY A 18 0.91 14.94 29.07
N ILE A 19 -0.40 14.67 29.14
CA ILE A 19 -1.08 13.73 28.24
C ILE A 19 -1.15 14.28 26.81
N VAL A 20 -1.45 15.59 26.65
CA VAL A 20 -1.56 16.22 25.33
C VAL A 20 -0.22 16.25 24.59
N ILE A 21 0.90 16.44 25.29
CA ILE A 21 2.24 16.44 24.65
C ILE A 21 2.65 15.01 24.26
N SER A 22 2.20 13.98 24.99
CA SER A 22 2.47 12.57 24.66
C SER A 22 1.60 12.02 23.52
N ALA A 23 0.56 12.73 23.09
CA ALA A 23 -0.33 12.28 22.03
C ALA A 23 0.22 12.57 20.61
N CYS A 24 1.33 13.31 20.50
CA CYS A 24 1.97 13.59 19.22
C CYS A 24 3.00 12.49 18.90
N TYR A 25 2.56 11.44 18.21
CA TYR A 25 3.45 10.49 17.56
C TYR A 25 3.51 10.80 16.06
N PRO A 26 4.70 10.81 15.44
CA PRO A 26 4.80 10.93 14.00
C PRO A 26 4.09 9.75 13.34
N TYR A 27 3.19 10.06 12.41
CA TYR A 27 2.56 9.08 11.52
C TYR A 27 3.38 9.00 10.21
N PRO A 28 3.63 7.81 9.65
CA PRO A 28 3.27 6.48 10.15
C PRO A 28 4.15 6.01 11.31
N SER A 29 3.60 5.12 12.14
CA SER A 29 4.33 4.54 13.26
C SER A 29 5.23 3.40 12.77
N GLU A 30 6.36 3.15 13.43
CA GLU A 30 7.31 2.08 13.07
C GLU A 30 6.69 0.66 13.12
N THR A 31 5.44 0.55 13.59
CA THR A 31 4.64 -0.68 13.69
C THR A 31 3.58 -0.84 12.61
N ASP A 32 3.48 0.07 11.65
CA ASP A 32 2.54 -0.06 10.53
C ASP A 32 3.15 -1.06 9.52
N TYR A 33 2.67 -2.31 9.51
CA TYR A 33 3.14 -3.33 8.57
C TYR A 33 2.46 -3.16 7.21
N LEU A 34 3.15 -3.49 6.11
CA LEU A 34 2.58 -3.40 4.75
C LEU A 34 1.31 -4.25 4.62
N ASP A 35 1.30 -5.44 5.23
CA ASP A 35 0.16 -6.35 5.27
C ASP A 35 -1.11 -5.71 5.86
N ASP A 36 -1.00 -4.70 6.72
CA ASP A 36 -2.15 -3.99 7.30
C ASP A 36 -2.89 -3.12 6.26
N TYR A 37 -2.26 -2.84 5.12
CA TYR A 37 -2.81 -2.05 4.01
C TYR A 37 -3.26 -2.90 2.81
N ASP A 38 -2.95 -4.20 2.80
CA ASP A 38 -3.26 -5.06 1.67
C ASP A 38 -4.74 -5.45 1.65
N ILE A 39 -5.40 -5.20 0.52
CA ILE A 39 -6.79 -5.55 0.29
C ILE A 39 -6.86 -6.56 -0.85
N THR A 40 -7.40 -7.74 -0.57
CA THR A 40 -7.69 -8.76 -1.61
C THR A 40 -9.19 -8.80 -1.88
N VAL A 41 -9.57 -8.66 -3.15
CA VAL A 41 -10.97 -8.80 -3.61
C VAL A 41 -11.03 -9.88 -4.68
N THR A 42 -11.91 -10.86 -4.49
CA THR A 42 -12.15 -11.93 -5.46
C THR A 42 -13.62 -12.01 -5.82
N SER A 43 -13.89 -12.38 -7.07
CA SER A 43 -15.24 -12.63 -7.59
C SER A 43 -15.15 -13.77 -8.59
N TYR A 44 -16.15 -14.65 -8.61
CA TYR A 44 -16.21 -15.80 -9.50
C TYR A 44 -17.66 -16.13 -9.87
N ASP A 45 -17.84 -16.90 -10.94
CA ASP A 45 -19.16 -17.40 -11.36
C ASP A 45 -19.54 -18.66 -10.56
N GLU A 46 -20.53 -18.54 -9.68
CA GLU A 46 -21.03 -19.63 -8.83
C GLU A 46 -21.69 -20.77 -9.63
N SER A 47 -22.13 -20.50 -10.87
CA SER A 47 -22.76 -21.50 -11.72
C SER A 47 -21.77 -22.37 -12.48
N ARG A 48 -20.48 -22.02 -12.44
CA ARG A 48 -19.42 -22.70 -13.18
C ARG A 48 -18.78 -23.81 -12.34
N ASP A 49 -18.71 -25.01 -12.90
CA ASP A 49 -17.92 -26.10 -12.33
C ASP A 49 -16.46 -25.94 -12.75
N PHE A 50 -15.57 -25.57 -11.82
CA PHE A 50 -14.15 -25.36 -12.12
C PHE A 50 -13.36 -26.67 -12.19
N SER A 51 -13.93 -27.80 -11.73
CA SER A 51 -13.26 -29.10 -11.76
C SER A 51 -13.13 -29.70 -13.17
N GLN A 52 -13.87 -29.15 -14.14
CA GLN A 52 -13.79 -29.56 -15.54
C GLN A 52 -12.54 -29.04 -16.26
N TYR A 53 -11.84 -28.07 -15.67
CA TYR A 53 -10.64 -27.44 -16.24
C TYR A 53 -9.39 -28.03 -15.60
N GLN A 54 -8.41 -28.38 -16.43
CA GLN A 54 -7.19 -29.08 -16.01
C GLN A 54 -5.92 -28.35 -16.46
N THR A 55 -5.98 -27.57 -17.52
CA THR A 55 -4.82 -26.84 -18.04
C THR A 55 -4.96 -25.33 -17.88
N TYR A 56 -3.83 -24.63 -17.79
CA TYR A 56 -3.82 -23.18 -17.83
C TYR A 56 -2.62 -22.66 -18.61
N ALA A 57 -2.76 -21.49 -19.21
CA ALA A 57 -1.65 -20.72 -19.74
C ALA A 57 -1.41 -19.49 -18.87
N LEU A 58 -0.13 -19.17 -18.68
CA LEU A 58 0.37 -18.04 -17.91
C LEU A 58 1.35 -17.28 -18.81
N PRO A 59 1.15 -15.98 -19.06
CA PRO A 59 2.08 -15.21 -19.87
C PRO A 59 3.48 -15.19 -19.24
N ASP A 60 4.49 -15.20 -20.10
CA ASP A 60 5.90 -15.16 -19.67
C ASP A 60 6.29 -13.80 -19.08
N SER A 61 5.59 -12.74 -19.46
CA SER A 61 5.77 -11.39 -18.92
C SER A 61 4.49 -10.87 -18.25
N ILE A 62 4.67 -10.07 -17.20
CA ILE A 62 3.57 -9.41 -16.48
C ILE A 62 3.64 -7.91 -16.80
N PRO A 63 2.65 -7.35 -17.54
CA PRO A 63 2.65 -5.93 -17.87
C PRO A 63 2.40 -5.05 -16.64
N PHE A 64 3.04 -3.88 -16.65
CA PHE A 64 2.88 -2.84 -15.65
C PHE A 64 2.06 -1.69 -16.21
N ILE A 65 1.14 -1.17 -15.42
CA ILE A 65 0.42 0.07 -15.70
C ILE A 65 0.90 1.11 -14.68
N ASP A 66 1.52 2.18 -15.16
CA ASP A 66 1.84 3.36 -14.34
C ASP A 66 0.64 4.31 -14.35
N GLY A 67 0.17 4.72 -13.17
CA GLY A 67 -0.89 5.70 -13.00
C GLY A 67 -0.41 7.15 -13.06
N THR A 68 0.89 7.39 -13.20
CA THR A 68 1.45 8.73 -13.42
C THR A 68 1.55 9.02 -14.92
N GLU A 69 1.19 10.25 -15.33
CA GLU A 69 1.47 10.76 -16.68
C GLU A 69 2.99 10.78 -16.89
N LYS A 70 3.57 9.65 -17.28
CA LYS A 70 4.88 9.59 -17.89
C LYS A 70 4.70 9.40 -19.38
N ASP A 71 5.63 9.97 -20.14
CA ASP A 71 5.68 9.81 -21.58
C ASP A 71 5.68 8.31 -21.92
N GLU A 72 5.05 7.94 -23.05
CA GLU A 72 4.79 6.55 -23.46
C GLU A 72 6.05 5.65 -23.45
N ASP A 73 7.24 6.25 -23.53
CA ASP A 73 8.55 5.58 -23.48
C ASP A 73 8.96 5.04 -22.09
N ASP A 74 8.36 5.54 -21.00
CA ASP A 74 8.70 5.11 -19.62
C ASP A 74 7.86 3.92 -19.14
N VAL A 75 6.69 3.66 -19.75
CA VAL A 75 5.75 2.60 -19.33
C VAL A 75 6.23 1.22 -19.77
N GLU A 76 6.94 1.13 -20.89
CA GLU A 76 7.47 -0.13 -21.43
C GLU A 76 8.68 -0.66 -20.62
N LYS A 77 9.28 0.17 -19.75
CA LYS A 77 10.55 -0.12 -19.06
C LYS A 77 10.45 -0.53 -17.59
N ILE A 78 9.26 -0.56 -17.01
CA ILE A 78 9.14 -0.52 -15.55
C ILE A 78 9.56 -1.82 -14.86
N LEU A 79 9.66 -2.98 -15.53
CA LEU A 79 10.31 -4.16 -14.91
C LEU A 79 11.13 -5.07 -15.83
N GLU A 80 11.11 -4.93 -17.15
CA GLU A 80 12.17 -5.58 -17.94
C GLU A 80 13.56 -5.01 -17.60
N GLU A 81 13.62 -3.76 -17.09
CA GLU A 81 14.88 -3.12 -16.71
C GLU A 81 15.10 -2.93 -15.19
N GLU A 82 14.05 -2.83 -14.35
CA GLU A 82 14.23 -2.44 -12.93
C GLU A 82 14.13 -3.57 -11.89
N ASP A 83 13.39 -4.67 -12.10
CA ASP A 83 13.38 -5.83 -11.17
C ASP A 83 12.76 -7.11 -11.79
N PRO A 84 13.52 -7.86 -12.60
CA PRO A 84 13.05 -9.14 -13.14
C PRO A 84 12.76 -10.20 -12.06
N GLU A 85 13.27 -10.02 -10.84
CA GLU A 85 13.08 -10.96 -9.73
C GLU A 85 11.64 -10.87 -9.20
N TYR A 86 11.06 -9.68 -9.10
CA TYR A 86 9.67 -9.50 -8.64
C TYR A 86 8.64 -10.17 -9.56
N ALA A 87 8.75 -9.97 -10.88
CA ALA A 87 7.84 -10.61 -11.83
C ALA A 87 7.99 -12.14 -11.81
N ALA A 88 9.23 -12.63 -11.68
CA ALA A 88 9.49 -14.07 -11.54
C ALA A 88 8.89 -14.65 -10.25
N ASP A 89 8.97 -13.92 -9.14
CA ASP A 89 8.38 -14.33 -7.85
C ASP A 89 6.85 -14.43 -7.93
N VAL A 90 6.19 -13.43 -8.52
CA VAL A 90 4.73 -13.45 -8.73
C VAL A 90 4.35 -14.64 -9.62
N ARG A 91 5.08 -14.86 -10.71
CA ARG A 91 4.84 -16.00 -11.61
C ARG A 91 5.01 -17.33 -10.87
N ALA A 92 6.09 -17.50 -10.12
CA ALA A 92 6.37 -18.70 -9.34
C ALA A 92 5.29 -18.98 -8.28
N GLU A 93 4.78 -17.94 -7.63
CA GLU A 93 3.68 -18.08 -6.66
C GLU A 93 2.39 -18.57 -7.32
N ILE A 94 2.04 -18.02 -8.49
CA ILE A 94 0.87 -18.45 -9.25
C ILE A 94 1.00 -19.91 -9.68
N GLN A 95 2.16 -20.29 -10.24
CA GLN A 95 2.44 -21.68 -10.61
C GLN A 95 2.30 -22.63 -9.43
N ARG A 96 2.80 -22.23 -8.26
CA ARG A 96 2.70 -23.01 -7.02
C ARG A 96 1.24 -23.22 -6.62
N GLN A 97 0.42 -22.18 -6.65
CA GLN A 97 -1.00 -22.29 -6.29
C GLN A 97 -1.79 -23.11 -7.32
N MET A 98 -1.60 -22.86 -8.62
CA MET A 98 -2.28 -23.60 -9.69
C MET A 98 -1.95 -25.10 -9.62
N SER A 99 -0.67 -25.44 -9.44
CA SER A 99 -0.23 -26.83 -9.24
C SER A 99 -0.86 -27.46 -7.99
N LYS A 100 -0.96 -26.71 -6.89
CA LYS A 100 -1.61 -27.17 -5.65
C LYS A 100 -3.10 -27.48 -5.86
N TYR A 101 -3.77 -26.79 -6.77
CA TYR A 101 -5.17 -27.06 -7.14
C TYR A 101 -5.32 -28.10 -8.25
N GLY A 102 -4.22 -28.67 -8.76
CA GLY A 102 -4.22 -29.76 -9.73
C GLY A 102 -4.23 -29.32 -11.20
N TYR A 103 -4.00 -28.04 -11.47
CA TYR A 103 -3.86 -27.52 -12.83
C TYR A 103 -2.45 -27.76 -13.37
N THR A 104 -2.35 -27.95 -14.69
CA THR A 104 -1.08 -28.10 -15.42
C THR A 104 -0.85 -26.92 -16.34
N GLU A 105 0.33 -26.30 -16.28
CA GLU A 105 0.70 -25.21 -17.19
C GLU A 105 0.97 -25.75 -18.59
N VAL A 106 0.47 -25.06 -19.60
CA VAL A 106 0.67 -25.39 -21.01
C VAL A 106 1.10 -24.15 -21.78
N ASP A 107 1.90 -24.35 -22.83
CA ASP A 107 2.26 -23.27 -23.76
C ASP A 107 1.09 -23.04 -24.72
N GLU A 108 0.47 -21.86 -24.63
CA GLU A 108 -0.67 -21.46 -25.47
C GLU A 108 -0.34 -21.42 -26.97
N ASN A 109 0.96 -21.35 -27.33
CA ASN A 109 1.41 -21.40 -28.72
C ASN A 109 1.49 -22.84 -29.26
N VAL A 110 1.44 -23.85 -28.38
CA VAL A 110 1.58 -25.27 -28.71
C VAL A 110 0.24 -26.00 -28.59
N GLU A 111 -0.52 -25.73 -27.53
CA GLU A 111 -1.84 -26.32 -27.30
C GLU A 111 -2.82 -25.33 -26.68
N GLU A 112 -4.13 -25.58 -26.88
CA GLU A 112 -5.18 -24.69 -26.38
C GLU A 112 -5.43 -24.95 -24.88
N PRO A 113 -5.18 -23.97 -24.00
CA PRO A 113 -5.43 -24.11 -22.56
C PRO A 113 -6.92 -24.03 -22.22
N ASP A 114 -7.34 -24.70 -21.15
CA ASP A 114 -8.69 -24.55 -20.61
C ASP A 114 -8.95 -23.15 -20.00
N VAL A 115 -7.90 -22.57 -19.41
CA VAL A 115 -7.94 -21.28 -18.72
C VAL A 115 -6.73 -20.43 -19.11
N VAL A 116 -6.95 -19.18 -19.49
CA VAL A 116 -5.88 -18.19 -19.72
C VAL A 116 -5.86 -17.20 -18.57
N LEU A 117 -4.72 -17.09 -17.90
CA LEU A 117 -4.53 -16.13 -16.80
C LEU A 117 -4.00 -14.80 -17.35
N ASN A 118 -4.73 -13.72 -17.12
CA ASN A 118 -4.28 -12.37 -17.45
C ASN A 118 -3.92 -11.64 -16.15
N ILE A 119 -2.66 -11.22 -16.05
CA ILE A 119 -2.11 -10.58 -14.85
C ILE A 119 -1.62 -9.21 -15.25
N VAL A 120 -1.88 -8.22 -14.40
CA VAL A 120 -1.42 -6.86 -14.58
C VAL A 120 -1.01 -6.33 -13.22
N VAL A 121 0.10 -5.62 -13.16
CA VAL A 121 0.51 -4.89 -11.95
C VAL A 121 0.27 -3.41 -12.16
N LEU A 122 -0.46 -2.78 -11.23
CA LEU A 122 -0.70 -1.35 -11.24
C LEU A 122 0.20 -0.68 -10.19
N ILE A 123 1.03 0.26 -10.64
CA ILE A 123 1.81 1.11 -9.73
C ILE A 123 1.19 2.50 -9.75
N ALA A 124 0.67 2.94 -8.60
CA ALA A 124 0.07 4.26 -8.45
C ALA A 124 0.73 5.02 -7.30
N THR A 125 1.36 6.14 -7.62
CA THR A 125 1.89 7.06 -6.60
C THR A 125 0.81 8.05 -6.19
N ASN A 126 0.13 7.80 -5.07
CA ASN A 126 -0.85 8.73 -4.51
C ASN A 126 -0.15 9.80 -3.66
N ARG A 127 -0.14 11.05 -4.12
CA ARG A 127 0.38 12.19 -3.34
C ARG A 127 -0.76 12.90 -2.60
N GLY A 128 -0.85 12.67 -1.30
CA GLY A 128 -1.68 13.50 -0.41
C GLY A 128 -0.90 14.72 0.08
N VAL A 129 -1.28 15.93 -0.32
CA VAL A 129 -0.77 17.13 0.35
C VAL A 129 -1.55 17.31 1.64
N ILE A 130 -0.98 16.85 2.76
CA ILE A 130 -1.46 17.24 4.09
C ILE A 130 -0.93 18.65 4.32
N SER A 131 -1.70 19.65 3.89
CA SER A 131 -1.61 20.98 4.46
C SER A 131 -2.02 20.85 5.91
N SER A 132 -1.05 20.67 6.80
CA SER A 132 -1.27 20.86 8.22
C SER A 132 -1.61 22.35 8.36
N PRO A 133 -2.85 22.74 8.70
CA PRO A 133 -3.09 24.13 9.01
C PRO A 133 -2.24 24.37 10.25
N CYS A 134 -1.16 25.12 10.09
CA CYS A 134 -0.32 25.59 11.18
C CYS A 134 -1.21 26.41 12.11
N TRP A 135 -1.89 25.71 13.01
CA TRP A 135 -2.90 26.19 13.95
C TRP A 135 -2.26 26.93 15.13
N TRP A 136 -1.10 27.53 14.88
CA TRP A 136 -0.33 28.20 15.91
C TRP A 136 0.61 29.25 15.33
N TYR A 137 0.11 30.24 14.60
CA TYR A 137 0.69 31.61 14.65
C TYR A 137 -0.28 32.64 14.08
N GLY A 138 -1.43 32.76 14.75
CA GLY A 138 -2.36 33.88 14.60
C GLY A 138 -2.73 34.42 15.97
N GLY A 139 -1.88 35.27 16.55
CA GLY A 139 -2.26 36.10 17.71
C GLY A 139 -1.15 36.37 18.72
N GLY A 140 -0.46 37.50 18.55
CA GLY A 140 0.54 38.03 19.48
C GLY A 140 1.96 37.72 19.00
N GLY A 141 2.61 38.56 18.22
CA GLY A 141 2.94 39.91 18.61
C GLY A 141 4.30 39.88 19.33
N TYR A 142 5.31 40.42 18.65
CA TYR A 142 6.65 40.75 19.14
C TYR A 142 7.72 39.63 19.08
N TRP A 143 8.91 40.03 18.58
CA TRP A 143 10.19 39.31 18.47
C TRP A 143 10.31 38.31 17.30
N GLY A 144 11.14 38.49 16.27
CA GLY A 144 12.10 39.54 15.96
C GLY A 144 12.77 39.21 14.63
N TRP A 145 12.86 40.23 13.77
CA TRP A 145 13.97 40.52 12.86
C TRP A 145 15.07 39.45 12.69
N TYR A 146 15.17 38.83 11.50
CA TYR A 146 16.35 38.98 10.63
C TYR A 146 16.09 38.51 9.18
N PRO A 147 16.55 39.26 8.14
CA PRO A 147 16.38 38.89 6.74
C PRO A 147 17.66 38.27 6.14
N GLY A 148 17.48 37.36 5.17
CA GLY A 148 18.52 36.92 4.24
C GLY A 148 18.96 35.48 4.41
N TRP A 149 19.46 34.76 3.39
CA TRP A 149 19.63 34.96 1.95
C TRP A 149 19.82 33.54 1.37
N GLY A 150 19.37 33.28 0.15
CA GLY A 150 19.75 32.10 -0.64
C GLY A 150 18.69 31.01 -0.70
#